data_AF-A0A150NJU4-F1
#
_entry.id   AF-A0A150NJU4-F1
#
_cell.length_a   1.000
_cell.length_b   1.000
_cell.length_c   1.000
_cell.angle_alpha   90.00
_cell.angle_beta   90.00
_cell.angle_gamma   90.00
#
_symmetry.space_group_name_H-M   'P 1'
#
loop_
_entity.id
_entity.type
_entity.pdbx_description
1 polymer ?
#
loop_
_entity_poly.entity_id
_entity_poly.type
_entity_poly.pdbx_seq_one_letter_code
_entity_poly.pdbx_strand_id
1 'polypeptide(L)' 'MIKYSIRGENLEVTEAIRDYVVSKLEKIEKYFQAEQELDARVNLKVYREKNG' A
#
# COMPACT_ATOMS: atom_id res chain seq x y z
N MET A 1 -7.33 -13.61 -2.69
CA MET A 1 -7.36 -12.59 -1.61
C MET A 1 -5.95 -12.06 -1.43
N ILE A 2 -5.75 -10.75 -1.60
CA ILE A 2 -4.43 -10.13 -1.47
C ILE A 2 -4.03 -10.08 0.01
N LYS A 3 -2.80 -10.53 0.32
CA LYS A 3 -2.14 -10.32 1.60
C LYS A 3 -1.41 -8.98 1.56
N TYR A 4 -1.71 -8.09 2.52
CA TYR A 4 -1.15 -6.74 2.57
C TYR A 4 -0.09 -6.61 3.66
N SER A 5 1.12 -6.20 3.28
CA SER A 5 2.19 -5.78 4.20
C SER A 5 2.50 -4.31 3.96
N ILE A 6 1.89 -3.43 4.75
CA ILE A 6 2.02 -1.97 4.64
C ILE A 6 2.86 -1.46 5.81
N ARG A 7 3.97 -0.78 5.50
CA ARG A 7 4.92 -0.25 6.49
C ARG A 7 5.24 1.21 6.21
N GLY A 8 5.48 1.98 7.26
CA GLY A 8 6.01 3.33 7.18
C GLY A 8 7.50 3.37 7.55
N GLU A 9 8.28 4.14 6.81
CA GLU A 9 9.67 4.45 7.13
C GLU A 9 9.70 5.62 8.12
N ASN A 10 9.86 5.31 9.42
CA ASN A 10 9.83 6.27 10.53
C ASN A 10 8.52 7.08 10.61
N LEU A 11 7.41 6.45 10.26
CA LEU A 11 6.07 7.02 10.16
C LEU A 11 5.05 6.01 10.67
N GLU A 12 4.05 6.49 11.40
CA GLU A 12 2.86 5.72 11.73
C GLU A 12 1.95 5.56 10.50
N VAL A 13 1.53 4.32 10.22
CA VAL A 13 0.53 4.04 9.18
C VAL A 13 -0.84 4.11 9.83
N THR A 14 -1.48 5.27 9.74
CA THR A 14 -2.85 5.47 10.23
C THR A 14 -3.86 4.64 9.42
N GLU A 15 -5.06 4.45 9.97
CA GLU A 15 -6.16 3.75 9.30
C GLU A 15 -6.49 4.39 7.94
N ALA A 16 -6.63 5.73 7.89
CA ALA A 16 -6.91 6.44 6.64
C ALA A 16 -5.83 6.22 5.57
N ILE A 17 -4.55 6.15 5.95
CA ILE A 17 -3.45 5.85 5.02
C ILE A 17 -3.53 4.40 4.53
N ARG A 18 -3.81 3.46 5.44
CA ARG A 18 -4.00 2.05 5.10
C ARG A 18 -5.14 1.86 4.12
N ASP A 19 -6.30 2.45 4.39
CA ASP A 19 -7.50 2.35 3.56
C ASP A 19 -7.24 2.92 2.17
N TYR A 20 -6.54 4.06 2.09
CA TYR A 20 -6.15 4.63 0.82
C TYR A 20 -5.29 3.66 0.00
N VAL A 21 -4.29 3.02 0.61
CA VAL A 21 -3.43 2.03 -0.07
C VAL A 21 -4.25 0.82 -0.53
N VAL A 22 -5.11 0.27 0.33
CA VAL A 22 -5.96 -0.90 -0.02
C VAL A 22 -6.88 -0.57 -1.18
N SER A 23 -7.55 0.59 -1.17
CA SER A 23 -8.45 1.03 -2.25
C SER A 23 -7.75 1.16 -3.62
N LYS A 24 -6.44 1.39 -3.63
CA LYS A 24 -5.64 1.41 -4.87
C LYS A 24 -5.30 0.00 -5.33
N LEU A 25 -4.95 -0.89 -4.40
CA LEU A 25 -4.60 -2.28 -4.72
C LEU A 25 -5.81 -3.07 -5.23
N GLU A 26 -7.01 -2.85 -4.69
CA GLU A 26 -8.26 -3.44 -5.18
C GLU A 26 -8.53 -3.12 -6.66
N LYS A 27 -8.16 -1.92 -7.12
CA LYS A 27 -8.28 -1.55 -8.54
C LYS A 27 -7.34 -2.33 -9.45
N ILE A 28 -6.24 -2.85 -8.90
CA ILE A 28 -5.27 -3.66 -9.61
C ILE A 28 -5.65 -5.15 -9.50
N GLU A 29 -6.35 -5.56 -8.43
CA GLU A 29 -6.81 -6.95 -8.22
C GLU A 29 -7.59 -7.51 -9.42
N LYS A 30 -8.38 -6.66 -10.10
CA LYS A 30 -9.14 -7.03 -11.31
C LYS A 30 -8.29 -7.54 -12.50
N TYR A 31 -6.98 -7.32 -12.48
CA TYR A 31 -6.06 -7.79 -13.53
C TYR A 31 -5.45 -9.16 -13.22
N PHE A 32 -5.72 -9.73 -12.05
CA PHE A 32 -5.23 -11.04 -11.64
C PHE A 32 -6.34 -12.09 -11.66
N GLN A 33 -5.94 -13.36 -11.69
CA GLN A 33 -6.88 -14.48 -11.61
C GLN A 33 -7.30 -14.73 -10.16
N ALA A 34 -8.55 -15.13 -9.94
CA ALA A 34 -9.14 -15.29 -8.60
C ALA A 34 -8.41 -16.32 -7.72
N GLU A 35 -7.76 -17.31 -8.32
CA GLU A 35 -7.07 -18.41 -7.63
C GLU A 35 -5.61 -18.07 -7.27
N GLN A 36 -5.11 -16.90 -7.69
CA GLN A 36 -3.75 -16.48 -7.36
C GLN A 36 -3.66 -15.97 -5.92
N GLU A 37 -2.70 -16.52 -5.16
CA GLU A 37 -2.24 -15.88 -3.93
C GLU A 37 -1.35 -14.70 -4.27
N LEU A 38 -1.78 -13.50 -3.86
CA LEU A 38 -1.07 -12.26 -4.12
C LEU A 38 -0.53 -11.68 -2.81
N ASP A 39 0.75 -11.32 -2.80
CA ASP A 39 1.44 -10.68 -1.66
C ASP A 39 1.85 -9.26 -2.05
N ALA A 40 1.16 -8.26 -1.51
CA ALA A 40 1.45 -6.84 -1.75
C ALA A 40 2.29 -6.26 -0.62
N ARG A 41 3.54 -5.87 -0.93
CA ARG A 41 4.46 -5.19 0.00
C ARG A 41 4.52 -3.70 -0.34
N VAL A 42 4.09 -2.86 0.59
CA VAL A 42 4.04 -1.40 0.42
C VAL A 42 4.89 -0.73 1.49
N ASN A 43 5.78 0.16 1.06
CA ASN A 43 6.60 0.97 1.94
C ASN A 43 6.29 2.46 1.72
N LEU A 44 5.94 3.16 2.79
CA LEU A 44 5.55 4.56 2.79
C LEU A 44 6.70 5.41 3.32
N LYS A 45 7.12 6.41 2.54
CA LYS A 45 8.21 7.32 2.89
C LYS A 45 7.76 8.76 2.67
N VAL A 46 8.07 9.62 3.63
CA VAL A 46 7.89 11.07 3.49
C VAL A 46 9.17 11.67 2.92
N TYR A 47 9.06 12.30 1.76
CA TYR A 47 10.12 13.14 1.22
C TYR A 47 9.89 14.57 1.69
N ARG A 48 10.83 15.11 2.47
CA ARG A 48 10.82 16.55 2.77
C ARG A 48 11.25 17.27 1.51
N GLU A 49 10.42 18.20 1.06
CA GLU A 49 10.79 19.11 -0.01
C GLU A 49 12.02 19.90 0.44
N LYS A 50 13.10 19.87 -0.36
CA LYS A 50 14.22 20.78 -0.15
C LYS A 50 13.77 22.14 -0.68
N ASN A 51 13.26 22.99 0.20
CA ASN A 51 13.20 24.41 -0.08
C ASN A 51 14.65 24.90 -0.14
N GLY A 52 15.17 25.05 -1.35
CA GLY A 52 16.47 25.62 -1.67
C GLY A 52 16.29 26.69 -2.73
#